data_AF-A0A382SI56-F1
#
_entry.id   AF-A0A382SI56-F1
#
_cell.length_a   1.000
_cell.length_b   1.000
_cell.length_c   1.000
_cell.angle_alpha   90.00
_cell.angle_beta   90.00
_cell.angle_gamma   90.00
#
_symmetry.space_group_name_H-M   'P 1'
#
loop_
_entity.id
_entity.type
_entity.pdbx_description
1 polymer ?
#
loop_
_entity_poly.entity_id
_entity_poly.type
_entity_poly.pdbx_seq_one_letter_code
_entity_poly.pdbx_strand_id
1 'polypeptide(L)'
;LRKHGWFINYKFLRNYKDLLFIGLPDEYDDLKKEIPNLEFYDCKDFLEMAQIIKSSKFFLGNLSLGFHIAEGLKVPRLLEGSPIDVVYYPHGDQAYTFFFQEHFEKWFSYLYYL
;
A
#
# COMPACT_ATOMS: atom_id res chain seq x y z
N LEU A 1 -5.88 12.21 -6.86
CA LEU A 1 -4.59 12.83 -6.47
C LEU A 1 -4.08 12.09 -5.26
N ARG A 2 -3.20 11.12 -5.49
CA ARG A 2 -2.52 10.39 -4.43
C ARG A 2 -1.78 11.39 -3.55
N LYS A 3 -2.10 11.43 -2.25
CA LYS A 3 -1.20 12.08 -1.28
C LYS A 3 0.07 11.24 -1.23
N HIS A 4 1.13 11.77 -1.81
CA HIS A 4 2.47 11.20 -1.77
C HIS A 4 3.33 12.08 -0.86
N GLY A 5 3.89 11.49 0.19
CA GLY A 5 4.82 12.21 1.06
C GLY A 5 6.11 12.52 0.30
N TRP A 6 6.55 13.78 0.28
CA TRP A 6 7.79 14.21 -0.40
C TRP A 6 9.06 13.49 0.09
N PHE A 7 8.96 12.78 1.21
CA PHE A 7 10.05 12.06 1.88
C PHE A 7 10.04 10.55 1.64
N ILE A 8 9.10 10.02 0.85
CA ILE A 8 8.92 8.59 0.62
C ILE A 8 9.32 8.24 -0.81
N ASN A 9 10.05 7.13 -0.97
CA ASN A 9 10.50 6.62 -2.25
C ASN A 9 10.05 5.17 -2.43
N TYR A 10 9.33 4.91 -3.52
CA TYR A 10 8.76 3.60 -3.83
C TYR A 10 9.69 2.72 -4.69
N LYS A 11 10.81 3.26 -5.20
CA LYS A 11 11.72 2.57 -6.14
C LYS A 11 12.35 1.30 -5.56
N PHE A 12 12.48 1.17 -4.25
CA PHE A 12 13.00 -0.07 -3.65
C PHE A 12 12.08 -1.28 -3.89
N LEU A 13 10.79 -1.04 -4.18
CA LEU A 13 9.83 -2.11 -4.52
C LEU A 13 10.21 -2.87 -5.79
N ARG A 14 11.05 -2.29 -6.67
CA ARG A 14 11.61 -2.97 -7.86
C ARG A 14 12.28 -4.31 -7.54
N ASN A 15 12.74 -4.50 -6.31
CA ASN A 15 13.44 -5.69 -5.87
C ASN A 15 12.51 -6.82 -5.38
N TYR A 16 11.20 -6.59 -5.36
CA TYR A 16 10.20 -7.54 -4.88
C TYR A 16 9.31 -8.04 -6.02
N LYS A 17 8.72 -9.21 -5.85
CA LYS A 17 7.81 -9.84 -6.83
C LYS A 17 6.36 -9.69 -6.40
N ASP A 18 5.44 -9.99 -7.33
CA ASP A 18 4.00 -10.08 -7.10
C ASP A 18 3.38 -8.76 -6.60
N LEU A 19 3.80 -7.65 -7.22
CA LEU A 19 3.31 -6.32 -6.91
C LEU A 19 2.10 -5.98 -7.78
N LEU A 20 0.92 -5.89 -7.16
CA LEU A 20 -0.32 -5.54 -7.82
C LEU A 20 -0.82 -4.18 -7.34
N PHE A 21 -1.10 -3.28 -8.27
CA PHE A 21 -1.76 -2.01 -8.02
C PHE A 21 -3.24 -2.10 -8.34
N ILE A 22 -4.06 -1.67 -7.37
CA ILE A 22 -5.50 -1.47 -7.51
C ILE A 22 -5.81 -0.01 -7.15
N GLY A 23 -6.47 0.71 -8.04
CA GLY A 23 -6.69 2.15 -7.87
C GLY A 23 -6.92 2.86 -9.20
N LEU A 24 -6.67 4.16 -9.23
CA LEU A 24 -6.87 4.97 -10.42
C LEU A 24 -5.75 4.71 -11.46
N PRO A 25 -6.07 4.59 -12.76
CA PRO A 25 -5.07 4.37 -13.82
C PRO A 25 -3.95 5.43 -13.83
N ASP A 26 -4.29 6.71 -13.65
CA ASP A 26 -3.29 7.79 -13.61
C ASP A 26 -2.29 7.62 -12.45
N GLU A 27 -2.76 7.13 -11.29
CA GLU A 27 -1.90 6.88 -10.13
C GLU A 27 -1.00 5.66 -10.34
N TYR A 28 -1.49 4.66 -11.08
CA TYR A 28 -0.68 3.54 -11.53
C TYR A 28 0.40 3.99 -12.51
N ASP A 29 0.05 4.76 -13.54
CA ASP A 29 0.98 5.20 -14.58
C ASP A 29 2.14 6.02 -14.01
N ASP A 30 1.85 6.85 -13.00
CA ASP A 30 2.89 7.58 -12.26
C ASP A 30 3.80 6.64 -11.47
N LEU A 31 3.23 5.67 -10.74
CA LEU A 31 4.01 4.74 -9.92
C LEU A 31 4.80 3.74 -10.76
N LYS A 32 4.29 3.34 -11.93
CA LYS A 32 4.92 2.41 -12.88
C LYS A 32 6.23 2.94 -13.45
N LYS A 33 6.36 4.26 -13.62
CA LYS A 33 7.63 4.92 -13.97
C LYS A 33 8.72 4.62 -12.93
N GLU A 34 8.31 4.48 -11.67
CA GLU A 34 9.19 4.16 -10.56
C GLU A 34 9.31 2.67 -10.27
N ILE A 35 8.34 1.83 -10.65
CA ILE A 35 8.35 0.39 -10.34
C ILE A 35 7.98 -0.38 -11.63
N PRO A 36 8.96 -0.68 -12.50
CA PRO A 36 8.68 -1.26 -13.82
C PRO A 36 7.99 -2.62 -13.78
N ASN A 37 8.13 -3.38 -12.69
CA ASN A 37 7.50 -4.67 -12.46
C ASN A 37 6.14 -4.60 -11.74
N LEU A 38 5.59 -3.39 -11.51
CA LEU A 38 4.26 -3.21 -10.92
C LEU A 38 3.17 -3.59 -11.92
N GLU A 39 2.23 -4.46 -11.54
CA GLU A 39 1.09 -4.82 -12.38
C GLU A 39 -0.13 -3.97 -12.03
N PHE A 40 -1.02 -3.74 -12.99
CA PHE A 40 -2.27 -3.01 -12.79
C PHE A 40 -3.45 -3.98 -12.88
N TYR A 41 -4.42 -3.83 -11.98
CA TYR A 41 -5.70 -4.52 -12.07
C TYR A 41 -6.86 -3.55 -11.88
N ASP A 42 -7.70 -3.46 -12.90
CA ASP A 42 -8.92 -2.67 -12.88
C ASP A 42 -10.06 -3.49 -12.29
N CYS A 43 -10.43 -3.19 -11.04
CA CYS A 43 -11.48 -3.91 -10.34
C CYS A 43 -12.86 -3.54 -10.92
N LYS A 44 -13.67 -4.54 -11.25
CA LYS A 44 -15.06 -4.39 -11.70
C LYS A 44 -15.91 -3.66 -10.66
N ASP A 45 -15.75 -4.01 -9.39
CA ASP A 45 -16.50 -3.43 -8.27
C ASP A 45 -15.73 -3.56 -6.94
N PHE A 46 -16.31 -3.00 -5.86
CA PHE A 46 -15.68 -3.03 -4.54
C PHE A 46 -15.66 -4.42 -3.89
N LEU A 47 -16.53 -5.34 -4.33
CA LEU A 47 -16.49 -6.72 -3.83
C LEU A 47 -15.26 -7.43 -4.39
N GLU A 48 -14.98 -7.29 -5.68
CA GLU A 48 -13.77 -7.82 -6.30
C GLU A 48 -12.51 -7.19 -5.69
N MET A 49 -12.49 -5.86 -5.49
CA MET A 49 -11.40 -5.18 -4.79
C MET A 49 -11.15 -5.80 -3.40
N ALA A 50 -12.21 -6.05 -2.63
CA ALA A 50 -12.12 -6.67 -1.31
C ALA A 50 -11.59 -8.12 -1.37
N GLN A 51 -11.98 -8.90 -2.37
CA GLN A 51 -11.48 -10.27 -2.59
C GLN A 51 -9.99 -10.29 -2.94
N ILE A 52 -9.54 -9.38 -3.79
CA ILE A 52 -8.12 -9.22 -4.15
C ILE A 52 -7.32 -8.83 -2.90
N ILE A 53 -7.79 -7.81 -2.15
CA ILE A 53 -7.14 -7.39 -0.90
C ILE A 53 -7.11 -8.54 0.11
N LYS A 54 -8.18 -9.33 0.25
CA LYS A 54 -8.21 -10.46 1.18
C LYS A 54 -7.20 -11.55 0.82
N SER A 55 -6.91 -11.70 -0.46
CA SER A 55 -6.02 -12.74 -1.00
C SER A 55 -4.55 -12.30 -1.03
N SER A 56 -4.26 -11.01 -0.78
CA SER A 56 -2.89 -10.50 -0.77
C SER A 56 -2.15 -10.85 0.53
N LYS A 57 -0.82 -10.90 0.48
CA LYS A 57 0.01 -11.09 1.68
C LYS A 57 -0.16 -9.92 2.66
N PHE A 58 -0.18 -8.70 2.12
CA PHE A 58 -0.49 -7.48 2.86
C PHE A 58 -0.93 -6.37 1.91
N PHE A 59 -1.54 -5.32 2.45
CA PHE A 59 -1.90 -4.10 1.72
C PHE A 59 -0.92 -2.97 2.03
N LEU A 60 -0.47 -2.25 1.00
CA LEU A 60 0.36 -1.05 1.11
C LEU A 60 -0.34 0.13 0.45
N GLY A 61 -0.54 1.21 1.19
CA GLY A 61 -1.12 2.42 0.62
C GLY A 61 -1.25 3.56 1.63
N ASN A 62 -1.74 4.70 1.16
CA ASN A 62 -2.15 5.81 2.02
C ASN A 62 -3.59 5.59 2.55
N LEU A 63 -4.10 6.56 3.31
CA LEU A 63 -5.46 6.54 3.86
C LEU A 63 -6.52 6.68 2.75
N SER A 64 -6.81 5.56 2.09
CA SER A 64 -7.72 5.41 0.94
C SER A 64 -8.80 4.38 1.23
N LEU A 65 -9.77 4.24 0.32
CA LEU A 65 -10.79 3.19 0.42
C LEU A 65 -10.18 1.78 0.53
N GLY A 66 -9.17 1.47 -0.29
CA GLY A 66 -8.49 0.18 -0.25
C GLY A 66 -7.88 -0.10 1.12
N PHE A 67 -7.35 0.93 1.80
CA PHE A 67 -6.83 0.79 3.15
C PHE A 67 -7.92 0.45 4.18
N HIS A 68 -9.06 1.14 4.12
CA HIS A 68 -10.19 0.86 5.03
C HIS A 68 -10.79 -0.53 4.79
N ILE A 69 -10.82 -1.00 3.54
CA ILE A 69 -11.21 -2.38 3.21
C ILE A 69 -10.22 -3.38 3.84
N ALA A 70 -8.91 -3.18 3.64
CA ALA A 70 -7.88 -4.04 4.23
C ALA A 70 -7.99 -4.09 5.76
N GLU A 71 -8.30 -2.96 6.40
CA GLU A 71 -8.50 -2.88 7.84
C GLU A 71 -9.75 -3.61 8.34
N GLY A 72 -10.89 -3.44 7.66
CA GLY A 72 -12.12 -4.15 7.99
C GLY A 72 -11.94 -5.66 7.87
N LEU A 73 -11.17 -6.10 6.87
CA LEU A 73 -10.86 -7.52 6.60
C LEU A 73 -9.74 -8.09 7.48
N LYS A 74 -9.08 -7.24 8.29
CA LYS A 74 -7.91 -7.56 9.11
C LYS A 74 -6.78 -8.20 8.31
N VAL A 75 -6.59 -7.74 7.07
CA VAL A 75 -5.42 -8.08 6.25
C VAL A 75 -4.22 -7.33 6.84
N PRO A 76 -3.02 -7.95 6.88
CA PRO A 76 -1.80 -7.26 7.26
C PRO A 76 -1.63 -6.02 6.38
N ARG A 77 -1.20 -4.89 6.95
CA ARG A 77 -1.27 -3.62 6.22
C ARG A 77 -0.26 -2.59 6.68
N LEU A 78 0.18 -1.79 5.73
CA LEU A 78 1.20 -0.79 5.89
C LEU A 78 0.69 0.56 5.36
N LEU A 79 0.47 1.49 6.28
CA LEU A 79 -0.07 2.82 6.01
C LEU A 79 1.03 3.85 5.76
N GLU A 80 1.00 4.48 4.59
CA GLU A 80 1.74 5.72 4.32
C GLU A 80 1.05 6.87 5.05
N GLY A 81 1.69 7.38 6.12
CA GLY A 81 1.23 8.53 6.89
C GLY A 81 1.94 9.83 6.48
N SER A 82 1.36 10.96 6.86
CA SER A 82 2.03 12.27 6.76
C SER A 82 2.65 12.64 8.11
N PRO A 83 3.93 13.05 8.18
CA PRO A 83 4.54 13.52 9.42
C PRO A 83 3.97 14.86 9.90
N ILE A 84 3.26 15.58 9.03
CA ILE A 84 2.66 16.90 9.34
C ILE A 84 1.21 16.73 9.80
N ASP A 85 0.49 15.78 9.22
CA ASP A 85 -0.93 15.55 9.46
C ASP A 85 -1.16 14.07 9.77
N VAL A 86 -0.92 13.68 11.03
CA VAL A 86 -1.24 12.33 11.48
C VAL A 86 -2.73 12.27 11.82
N VAL A 87 -3.53 11.62 10.97
CA VAL A 87 -4.98 11.50 11.18
C VAL A 87 -5.40 10.08 11.57
N TYR A 88 -4.53 9.07 11.40
CA TYR A 88 -4.96 7.67 11.56
C TYR A 88 -3.82 6.70 11.94
N TYR A 89 -4.12 5.79 12.87
CA TYR A 89 -3.27 4.65 13.23
C TYR A 89 -4.07 3.36 13.04
N PRO A 90 -3.55 2.38 12.28
CA PRO A 90 -4.29 1.16 12.04
C PRO A 90 -4.36 0.26 13.28
N HIS A 91 -5.47 -0.46 13.40
CA HIS A 91 -5.77 -1.27 14.59
C HIS A 91 -5.74 -2.77 14.36
N GLY A 92 -4.99 -3.49 15.20
CA GLY A 92 -4.89 -4.95 15.21
C GLY A 92 -3.52 -5.45 14.78
N ASP A 93 -3.42 -6.77 14.61
CA ASP A 93 -2.15 -7.43 14.34
C ASP A 93 -1.59 -7.07 12.96
N GLN A 94 -0.25 -7.02 12.88
CA GLN A 94 0.50 -6.81 11.63
C GLN A 94 0.07 -5.56 10.85
N ALA A 95 -0.28 -4.50 11.59
CA ALA A 95 -0.73 -3.23 11.05
C ALA A 95 0.22 -2.11 11.50
N TYR A 96 0.87 -1.46 10.53
CA TYR A 96 1.93 -0.49 10.80
C TYR A 96 1.71 0.81 10.03
N THR A 97 2.17 1.92 10.58
CA THR A 97 2.26 3.21 9.89
C THR A 97 3.72 3.58 9.70
N PHE A 98 4.05 4.15 8.55
CA PHE A 98 5.36 4.74 8.30
C PHE A 98 5.24 6.20 7.85
N PHE A 99 6.23 7.01 8.23
CA PHE A 99 6.34 8.43 7.87
C PHE A 99 7.65 8.75 7.15
N PHE A 100 8.65 7.86 7.28
CA PHE A 100 10.01 8.02 6.78
C PHE A 100 10.46 6.75 6.08
N GLN A 101 11.37 6.88 5.12
CA GLN A 101 11.85 5.79 4.26
C GLN A 101 12.37 4.58 5.04
N GLU A 102 13.18 4.78 6.08
CA GLU A 102 13.76 3.67 6.87
C GLU A 102 12.66 2.78 7.49
N HIS A 103 11.60 3.41 8.01
CA HIS A 103 10.47 2.69 8.59
C HIS A 103 9.63 1.99 7.52
N PHE A 104 9.49 2.63 6.35
CA PHE A 104 8.80 2.02 5.21
C PHE A 104 9.47 0.71 4.81
N GLU A 105 10.78 0.74 4.54
CA GLU A 105 11.52 -0.44 4.10
C GLU A 105 11.58 -1.53 5.19
N LYS A 106 11.77 -1.13 6.46
CA LYS A 106 11.74 -2.04 7.60
C LYS A 106 10.43 -2.82 7.68
N TRP A 107 9.29 -2.13 7.71
CA TRP A 107 7.99 -2.78 7.87
C TRP A 107 7.55 -3.52 6.62
N PHE A 108 7.89 -3.01 5.42
CA PHE A 108 7.67 -3.74 4.18
C PHE A 108 8.40 -5.08 4.18
N SER A 109 9.70 -5.08 4.50
CA SER A 109 10.51 -6.30 4.58
C SER A 109 9.95 -7.29 5.62
N TYR A 110 9.60 -6.80 6.81
CA TYR A 110 8.98 -7.63 7.85
C TYR A 110 7.69 -8.31 7.37
N LEU A 111 6.77 -7.55 6.75
CA LEU A 111 5.52 -8.10 6.21
C LEU A 111 5.75 -9.03 5.01
N TYR A 112 6.77 -8.77 4.20
CA TYR A 112 7.09 -9.58 3.03
C TYR A 112 7.64 -10.97 3.40
N TYR A 113 8.42 -11.08 4.48
CA TYR A 113 9.03 -12.34 4.92
C TYR A 113 8.29 -13.08 6.05
N LEU A 114 7.17 -12.52 6.53
CA LEU A 114 6.17 -13.22 7.34
C LEU A 114 5.59 -14.42 6.57
#